data_AF-A0A3M1BHE1-F1
#
_entry.id   AF-A0A3M1BHE1-F1
#
_cell.length_a   1.000
_cell.length_b   1.000
_cell.length_c   1.000
_cell.angle_alpha   90.00
_cell.angle_beta   90.00
_cell.angle_gamma   90.00
#
_symmetry.space_group_name_H-M   'P 1'
#
loop_
_entity.id
_entity.type
_entity.pdbx_description
1 polymer ?
#
loop_
_entity_poly.entity_id
_entity_poly.type
_entity_poly.pdbx_seq_one_letter_code
_entity_poly.pdbx_strand_id
1 'polypeptide(L)'
;MENRDNLLDVLATLFKWKKLILVTCVATALISAIVSLLLPVYYKATTVFYAASPDLAVPEAIFGNSSQAPKYYGTENDMNRLMSIANSNELATFMIDSFKLYQHYDIDPESPKGPYAIRLKWAKHFEALKTKYDAIELSVEDQDKELAARMANAAREFINQLGQQLIKEGQAKILSTFEDNIRNKELGLQAINDSLQKARETYGVYNHLAQSEVLTE
;
A
#
# COMPACT_ATOMS: atom_id res chain seq x y z
N MET A 1 -47.02 27.98 -48.01
CA MET A 1 -45.62 28.01 -47.54
C MET A 1 -45.47 29.27 -46.70
N GLU A 2 -46.08 29.36 -45.53
CA GLU A 2 -45.52 28.88 -44.24
C GLU A 2 -44.03 29.21 -44.11
N ASN A 3 -43.73 30.46 -43.75
CA ASN A 3 -42.46 30.82 -43.16
C ASN A 3 -42.60 30.56 -41.66
N ARG A 4 -42.19 29.36 -41.25
CA ARG A 4 -42.53 28.72 -39.97
C ARG A 4 -41.46 28.86 -38.89
N ASP A 5 -40.42 29.66 -39.12
CA ASP A 5 -39.29 29.78 -38.18
C ASP A 5 -39.17 31.23 -37.67
N ASN A 6 -40.12 31.66 -36.85
CA ASN A 6 -40.14 33.02 -36.31
C ASN A 6 -39.39 33.11 -34.98
N LEU A 7 -38.06 33.21 -35.03
CA LEU A 7 -37.19 33.42 -33.86
C LEU A 7 -37.55 34.71 -33.07
N LEU A 8 -38.14 35.69 -33.76
CA LEU A 8 -38.60 36.95 -33.15
C LEU A 8 -39.83 36.76 -32.24
N ASP A 9 -40.74 35.85 -32.58
CA ASP A 9 -41.91 35.53 -31.72
C ASP A 9 -41.47 34.80 -30.44
N VAL A 10 -40.44 33.95 -30.54
CA VAL A 10 -39.82 33.30 -29.36
C VAL A 10 -39.17 34.35 -28.45
N LEU A 11 -38.47 35.33 -29.01
CA LEU A 11 -37.89 36.43 -28.22
C LEU A 11 -38.98 37.31 -27.57
N ALA A 12 -40.05 37.62 -28.31
CA ALA A 12 -41.16 38.44 -27.81
C ALA A 12 -41.91 37.75 -26.67
N THR A 13 -42.11 36.43 -26.76
CA THR A 13 -42.70 35.63 -25.67
C THR A 13 -41.79 35.58 -24.44
N LEU A 14 -40.47 35.46 -24.61
CA LEU A 14 -39.50 35.54 -23.52
C LEU A 14 -39.52 36.92 -22.83
N PHE A 15 -39.57 38.00 -23.60
CA PHE A 15 -39.67 39.36 -23.08
C PHE A 15 -40.99 39.63 -22.35
N LYS A 16 -42.10 39.01 -22.78
CA LYS A 16 -43.39 39.09 -22.10
C LYS A 16 -43.35 38.45 -20.71
N TRP A 17 -42.58 37.38 -20.54
CA TRP A 17 -42.44 36.64 -19.28
C TRP A 17 -41.15 36.97 -18.51
N LYS A 18 -40.39 38.00 -18.93
CA LYS A 18 -39.09 38.37 -18.35
C LYS A 18 -39.11 38.53 -16.84
N LYS A 19 -40.21 39.02 -16.26
CA LYS A 19 -40.35 39.15 -14.80
C LYS A 19 -40.44 37.78 -14.11
N LEU A 20 -41.19 36.84 -14.69
CA LEU A 20 -41.30 35.49 -14.15
C LEU A 20 -39.95 34.75 -14.27
N ILE A 21 -39.29 34.85 -15.43
CA ILE A 21 -37.95 34.27 -15.66
C ILE A 21 -36.92 34.86 -14.70
N LEU A 22 -36.94 36.19 -14.49
CA LEU A 22 -36.03 36.85 -13.56
C LEU A 22 -36.29 36.39 -12.12
N VAL A 23 -37.56 36.31 -11.70
CA VAL A 23 -37.92 35.87 -10.34
C VAL A 23 -37.49 34.43 -10.10
N THR A 24 -37.74 33.51 -11.03
CA THR A 24 -37.33 32.11 -10.88
C THR A 24 -35.81 31.99 -10.88
N CYS A 25 -35.11 32.71 -11.75
CA CYS A 25 -33.65 32.72 -11.80
C CYS A 25 -33.03 33.24 -10.49
N VAL A 26 -33.54 34.36 -9.96
CA VAL A 26 -33.09 34.91 -8.67
C VAL A 26 -33.43 33.95 -7.52
N ALA A 27 -34.62 33.34 -7.51
CA ALA A 27 -35.01 32.38 -6.49
C ALA A 27 -34.08 31.14 -6.50
N THR A 28 -33.80 30.58 -7.67
CA THR A 28 -32.87 29.44 -7.81
C THR A 28 -31.45 29.83 -7.40
N ALA A 29 -30.98 31.03 -7.77
CA ALA A 29 -29.67 31.52 -7.37
C ALA A 29 -29.57 31.67 -5.84
N LEU A 30 -30.59 32.23 -5.19
CA LEU A 30 -30.65 32.37 -3.73
C LEU A 30 -30.68 31.00 -3.03
N ILE A 31 -31.53 30.07 -3.48
CA ILE A 31 -31.60 28.72 -2.92
C ILE A 31 -30.26 28.00 -3.08
N SER A 32 -29.65 28.09 -4.27
CA SER A 32 -28.35 27.47 -4.52
C SER A 32 -27.24 28.07 -3.65
N ALA A 33 -27.24 29.39 -3.43
CA ALA A 33 -26.27 30.04 -2.56
C ALA A 33 -26.43 29.59 -1.10
N ILE A 34 -27.67 29.53 -0.60
CA ILE A 34 -27.96 29.07 0.77
C ILE A 34 -27.51 27.61 0.95
N VAL A 35 -27.86 26.72 0.02
CA VAL A 35 -27.45 25.32 0.07
C VAL A 35 -25.92 25.19 0.02
N SER A 36 -25.25 25.96 -0.85
CA SER A 36 -23.79 25.93 -0.96
C SER A 36 -23.08 26.39 0.31
N LEU A 37 -23.67 27.34 1.06
CA LEU A 37 -23.12 27.83 2.33
C LEU A 37 -23.34 26.85 3.50
N LEU A 38 -24.34 25.96 3.40
CA LEU A 38 -24.65 24.95 4.41
C LEU A 38 -23.90 23.63 4.20
N LEU A 39 -23.36 23.39 2.99
CA LEU A 39 -22.62 22.18 2.70
C LEU A 39 -21.26 22.17 3.44
N PRO A 40 -20.90 21.05 4.10
CA PRO A 40 -19.61 20.92 4.74
C PRO A 40 -18.47 20.98 3.72
N VAL A 41 -17.41 21.70 4.06
CA VAL A 41 -16.18 21.75 3.27
C VAL A 41 -15.35 20.50 3.58
N TYR A 42 -14.96 19.79 2.53
CA TYR A 42 -14.04 18.65 2.62
C TYR A 42 -12.68 19.02 2.03
N TYR A 43 -11.62 18.63 2.72
CA TYR A 43 -10.23 18.77 2.31
C TYR A 43 -9.71 17.41 1.88
N LYS A 44 -9.12 17.35 0.68
CA LYS A 44 -8.49 16.15 0.15
C LYS A 44 -6.98 16.23 0.37
N ALA A 45 -6.43 15.30 1.13
CA ALA A 45 -4.98 15.11 1.28
C ALA A 45 -4.52 13.94 0.42
N THR A 46 -3.42 14.13 -0.31
CA THR A 46 -2.89 13.12 -1.23
C THR A 46 -1.42 12.85 -0.96
N THR A 47 -1.01 11.58 -1.03
CA THR A 47 0.39 11.16 -1.05
C THR A 47 0.64 10.23 -2.22
N VAL A 48 1.79 10.39 -2.87
CA VAL A 48 2.19 9.60 -4.04
C VAL A 48 3.54 8.95 -3.77
N PHE A 49 3.64 7.65 -4.01
CA PHE A 49 4.88 6.90 -3.82
C PHE A 49 5.00 5.73 -4.79
N TYR A 50 6.22 5.22 -4.92
CA TYR A 50 6.53 4.08 -5.77
C TYR A 50 6.79 2.85 -4.92
N ALA A 51 6.48 1.67 -5.45
CA ALA A 51 6.95 0.43 -4.87
C ALA A 51 8.48 0.37 -4.97
N ALA A 52 9.15 0.08 -3.86
CA ALA A 52 10.57 -0.20 -3.85
C ALA A 52 10.80 -1.65 -4.32
N SER A 53 11.90 -1.89 -5.04
CA SER A 53 12.27 -3.25 -5.43
C SER A 53 12.72 -4.08 -4.22
N PRO A 54 12.24 -5.32 -4.06
CA PRO A 54 12.81 -6.27 -3.09
C PRO A 54 14.31 -6.53 -3.32
N ASP A 55 14.82 -6.34 -4.54
CA ASP A 55 16.25 -6.46 -4.87
C ASP A 55 17.11 -5.48 -4.08
N LEU A 56 16.55 -4.39 -3.56
CA LEU A 56 17.28 -3.46 -2.69
C LEU A 56 17.60 -4.07 -1.32
N ALA A 57 16.94 -5.15 -0.95
CA ALA A 57 17.11 -5.83 0.34
C ALA A 57 17.96 -7.11 0.23
N VAL A 58 18.52 -7.44 -0.95
CA VAL A 58 19.41 -8.61 -1.09
C VAL A 58 20.86 -8.26 -0.75
N PRO A 59 21.60 -9.17 -0.09
CA PRO A 59 23.00 -8.93 0.29
C PRO A 59 23.89 -8.53 -0.90
N GLU A 60 23.69 -9.10 -2.08
CA GLU A 60 24.52 -8.84 -3.26
C GLU A 60 24.45 -7.38 -3.71
N ALA A 61 23.28 -6.74 -3.56
CA ALA A 61 23.09 -5.32 -3.85
C ALA A 61 23.76 -4.40 -2.80
N ILE A 62 23.95 -4.90 -1.58
CA ILE A 62 24.56 -4.15 -0.46
C ILE A 62 26.08 -4.30 -0.47
N PHE A 63 26.59 -5.51 -0.73
CA PHE A 63 28.01 -5.85 -0.65
C PHE A 63 28.75 -5.74 -1.99
N GLY A 64 28.06 -5.36 -3.07
CA GLY A 64 28.70 -5.01 -4.36
C GLY A 64 29.21 -6.20 -5.17
N ASN A 65 28.79 -7.42 -4.84
CA ASN A 65 29.19 -8.63 -5.55
C ASN A 65 28.25 -9.01 -6.72
N SER A 66 27.24 -8.19 -7.04
CA SER A 66 26.35 -8.44 -8.18
C SER A 66 26.90 -7.88 -9.49
N SER A 67 26.91 -8.71 -10.54
CA SER A 67 27.23 -8.29 -11.92
C SER A 67 26.15 -7.40 -12.55
N GLN A 68 25.01 -7.21 -11.87
CA GLN A 68 23.84 -6.45 -12.32
C GLN A 68 23.59 -5.32 -11.32
N ALA A 69 23.29 -4.12 -11.83
CA ALA A 69 22.89 -3.00 -11.00
C ALA A 69 21.52 -3.29 -10.35
N PRO A 70 21.32 -2.97 -9.06
CA PRO A 70 20.05 -3.22 -8.40
C PRO A 70 18.95 -2.35 -9.02
N LYS A 71 17.79 -2.97 -9.27
CA LYS A 71 16.59 -2.23 -9.68
C LYS A 71 16.07 -1.45 -8.47
N TYR A 72 15.91 -0.14 -8.60
CA TYR A 72 15.41 0.69 -7.49
C TYR A 72 13.88 0.61 -7.33
N TYR A 73 13.16 0.52 -8.45
CA TYR A 73 11.71 0.44 -8.47
C TYR A 73 11.23 -0.99 -8.54
N GLY A 74 10.15 -1.27 -7.81
CA GLY A 74 9.48 -2.56 -7.78
C GLY A 74 8.76 -2.87 -9.09
N THR A 75 8.37 -4.13 -9.22
CA THR A 75 7.60 -4.61 -10.36
C THR A 75 6.11 -4.31 -10.20
N GLU A 76 5.31 -4.57 -11.24
CA GLU A 76 3.85 -4.50 -11.15
C GLU A 76 3.29 -5.40 -10.03
N ASN A 77 3.92 -6.54 -9.76
CA ASN A 77 3.54 -7.42 -8.66
C ASN A 77 3.78 -6.78 -7.29
N ASP A 78 4.87 -6.03 -7.11
CA ASP A 78 5.16 -5.32 -5.86
C ASP A 78 4.16 -4.20 -5.63
N MET A 79 3.83 -3.45 -6.68
CA MET A 79 2.78 -2.44 -6.64
C MET A 79 1.41 -3.06 -6.32
N ASN A 80 1.04 -4.17 -6.98
CA ASN A 80 -0.21 -4.88 -6.70
C ASN A 80 -0.28 -5.35 -5.24
N ARG A 81 0.83 -5.84 -4.67
CA ARG A 81 0.92 -6.21 -3.25
C ARG A 81 0.64 -5.01 -2.33
N LEU A 82 1.28 -3.87 -2.59
CA LEU A 82 1.02 -2.64 -1.81
C LEU A 82 -0.41 -2.13 -1.98
N MET A 83 -0.99 -2.23 -3.18
CA MET A 83 -2.40 -1.92 -3.44
C MET A 83 -3.36 -2.85 -2.69
N SER A 84 -3.04 -4.14 -2.59
CA SER A 84 -3.82 -5.09 -1.78
C SER A 84 -3.79 -4.73 -0.30
N ILE A 85 -2.62 -4.31 0.22
CA ILE A 85 -2.50 -3.82 1.60
C ILE A 85 -3.31 -2.52 1.78
N ALA A 86 -3.24 -1.60 0.82
CA ALA A 86 -3.99 -0.35 0.86
C ALA A 86 -5.51 -0.56 0.91
N ASN A 87 -6.02 -1.64 0.34
CA ASN A 87 -7.44 -1.98 0.34
C ASN A 87 -7.82 -3.01 1.42
N SER A 88 -6.93 -3.28 2.37
CA SER A 88 -7.12 -4.36 3.34
C SER A 88 -7.92 -3.91 4.57
N ASN A 89 -8.52 -4.88 5.27
CA ASN A 89 -9.26 -4.62 6.51
C ASN A 89 -8.33 -4.21 7.66
N GLU A 90 -7.07 -4.62 7.63
CA GLU A 90 -6.03 -4.29 8.59
C GLU A 90 -5.73 -2.80 8.55
N LEU A 91 -5.54 -2.21 7.36
CA LEU A 91 -5.38 -0.76 7.23
C LEU A 91 -6.63 -0.04 7.74
N ALA A 92 -7.83 -0.46 7.31
CA ALA A 92 -9.07 0.18 7.75
C ALA A 92 -9.22 0.15 9.27
N THR A 93 -8.93 -0.99 9.91
CA THR A 93 -9.01 -1.14 11.38
C THR A 93 -7.96 -0.25 12.06
N PHE A 94 -6.72 -0.28 11.59
CA PHE A 94 -5.65 0.60 12.10
C PHE A 94 -6.03 2.08 12.01
N MET A 95 -6.60 2.52 10.90
CA MET A 95 -7.00 3.92 10.69
C MET A 95 -8.18 4.31 11.57
N ILE A 96 -9.20 3.45 11.68
CA ILE A 96 -10.37 3.66 12.54
C ILE A 96 -9.93 3.84 14.01
N ASP A 97 -9.04 2.97 14.47
CA ASP A 97 -8.60 2.97 15.87
C ASP A 97 -7.64 4.14 16.15
N SER A 98 -6.62 4.34 15.31
CA SER A 98 -5.57 5.35 15.53
C SER A 98 -6.10 6.78 15.50
N PHE A 99 -7.11 7.06 14.67
CA PHE A 99 -7.71 8.38 14.54
C PHE A 99 -9.05 8.50 15.28
N LYS A 100 -9.45 7.47 16.03
CA LYS A 100 -10.71 7.44 16.80
C LYS A 100 -11.92 7.84 15.94
N LEU A 101 -12.01 7.26 14.74
CA LEU A 101 -12.95 7.72 13.71
C LEU A 101 -14.43 7.58 14.11
N TYR A 102 -14.75 6.67 15.04
CA TYR A 102 -16.09 6.61 15.64
C TYR A 102 -16.49 7.92 16.29
N GLN A 103 -15.60 8.52 17.09
CA GLN A 103 -15.86 9.79 17.79
C GLN A 103 -15.87 10.96 16.80
N HIS A 104 -14.93 10.96 15.86
CA HIS A 104 -14.80 12.02 14.85
C HIS A 104 -16.03 12.11 13.93
N TYR A 105 -16.62 10.97 13.56
CA TYR A 105 -17.79 10.92 12.69
C TYR A 105 -19.12 10.74 13.42
N ASP A 106 -19.13 10.83 14.76
CA ASP A 106 -20.32 10.66 15.60
C ASP A 106 -21.08 9.34 15.32
N ILE A 107 -20.32 8.25 15.26
CA ILE A 107 -20.85 6.89 15.05
C ILE A 107 -20.73 6.13 16.37
N ASP A 108 -21.87 5.64 16.88
CA ASP A 108 -21.91 4.82 18.08
C ASP A 108 -21.34 3.42 17.81
N PRO A 109 -20.23 3.01 18.48
CA PRO A 109 -19.66 1.68 18.33
C PRO A 109 -20.54 0.57 18.90
N GLU A 110 -21.40 0.86 19.88
CA GLU A 110 -22.29 -0.12 20.53
C GLU A 110 -23.56 -0.37 19.71
N SER A 111 -23.84 0.50 18.74
CA SER A 111 -24.93 0.30 17.80
C SER A 111 -24.72 -0.98 16.99
N PRO A 112 -25.76 -1.81 16.76
CA PRO A 112 -25.66 -3.00 15.93
C PRO A 112 -25.09 -2.74 14.52
N LYS A 113 -25.20 -1.50 14.01
CA LYS A 113 -24.68 -1.09 12.70
C LYS A 113 -23.40 -0.24 12.79
N GLY A 114 -22.93 0.11 13.98
CA GLY A 114 -21.76 0.96 14.20
C GLY A 114 -20.52 0.48 13.45
N PRO A 115 -20.08 -0.79 13.66
CA PRO A 115 -18.90 -1.33 12.98
C PRO A 115 -18.99 -1.37 11.45
N TYR A 116 -20.19 -1.56 10.90
CA TYR A 116 -20.41 -1.50 9.45
C TYR A 116 -20.39 -0.05 8.95
N ALA A 117 -21.10 0.85 9.64
CA ALA A 117 -21.22 2.25 9.27
C ALA A 117 -19.87 2.96 9.25
N ILE A 118 -19.00 2.71 10.24
CA ILE A 118 -17.67 3.32 10.27
C ILE A 118 -16.78 2.84 9.12
N ARG A 119 -16.85 1.55 8.76
CA ARG A 119 -16.08 0.99 7.64
C ARG A 119 -16.55 1.56 6.31
N LEU A 120 -17.86 1.69 6.14
CA LEU A 120 -18.44 2.33 4.96
C LEU A 120 -18.05 3.81 4.88
N LYS A 121 -18.05 4.52 6.02
CA LYS A 121 -17.63 5.92 6.11
C LYS A 121 -16.16 6.09 5.74
N TRP A 122 -15.28 5.24 6.28
CA TRP A 122 -13.86 5.19 5.92
C TRP A 122 -13.66 4.91 4.43
N ALA A 123 -14.28 3.86 3.90
CA ALA A 123 -14.15 3.47 2.50
C ALA A 123 -14.63 4.55 1.52
N LYS A 124 -15.59 5.39 1.94
CA LYS A 124 -16.04 6.53 1.14
C LYS A 124 -15.02 7.67 1.07
N HIS A 125 -14.21 7.82 2.11
CA HIS A 125 -13.28 8.94 2.28
C HIS A 125 -11.82 8.56 2.03
N PHE A 126 -11.53 7.29 1.80
CA PHE A 126 -10.20 6.79 1.47
C PHE A 126 -10.20 6.19 0.07
N GLU A 127 -9.20 6.56 -0.73
CA GLU A 127 -9.03 6.04 -2.09
C GLU A 127 -7.55 5.70 -2.33
N ALA A 128 -7.31 4.54 -2.92
CA ALA A 128 -6.00 4.09 -3.36
C ALA A 128 -6.04 3.78 -4.86
N LEU A 129 -5.23 4.48 -5.66
CA LEU A 129 -5.22 4.38 -7.12
C LEU A 129 -3.82 4.14 -7.68
N LYS A 130 -3.76 3.38 -8.77
CA LYS A 130 -2.58 3.32 -9.64
C LYS A 130 -2.61 4.52 -10.59
N THR A 131 -1.56 5.34 -10.53
CA THR A 131 -1.39 6.46 -11.47
C THR A 131 -0.90 5.98 -12.84
N LYS A 132 -1.02 6.81 -13.86
CA LYS A 132 -0.47 6.56 -15.21
C LYS A 132 1.06 6.42 -15.27
N TYR A 133 1.77 6.74 -14.19
CA TYR A 133 3.23 6.67 -14.09
C TYR A 133 3.69 5.52 -13.19
N ASP A 134 2.85 4.51 -12.98
CA ASP A 134 3.12 3.36 -12.09
C ASP A 134 3.44 3.73 -10.63
N ALA A 135 3.01 4.93 -10.20
CA ALA A 135 2.99 5.32 -8.79
C ALA A 135 1.66 4.94 -8.14
N ILE A 136 1.67 4.72 -6.83
CA ILE A 136 0.50 4.57 -5.98
C ILE A 136 0.14 5.94 -5.44
N GLU A 137 -1.09 6.37 -5.70
CA GLU A 137 -1.69 7.57 -5.10
C GLU A 137 -2.67 7.14 -4.02
N LEU A 138 -2.46 7.61 -2.80
CA LEU A 138 -3.43 7.48 -1.71
C LEU A 138 -4.03 8.85 -1.45
N SER A 139 -5.34 8.89 -1.31
CA SER A 139 -6.03 10.11 -0.94
C SER A 139 -7.05 9.89 0.16
N VAL A 140 -7.15 10.89 1.05
CA VAL A 140 -8.06 10.91 2.18
C VAL A 140 -8.80 12.23 2.22
N GLU A 141 -10.12 12.17 2.37
CA GLU A 141 -10.99 13.34 2.48
C GLU A 141 -11.53 13.49 3.90
N ASP A 142 -11.38 14.67 4.49
CA ASP A 142 -11.94 14.99 5.81
C ASP A 142 -12.37 16.46 5.90
N GLN A 143 -13.22 16.80 6.87
CA GLN A 143 -13.57 18.20 7.15
C GLN A 143 -12.44 18.95 7.87
N ASP A 144 -11.56 18.23 8.57
CA ASP A 144 -10.34 18.77 9.16
C ASP A 144 -9.15 18.56 8.20
N LYS A 145 -8.58 19.67 7.72
CA LYS A 145 -7.42 19.70 6.81
C LYS A 145 -6.19 19.00 7.38
N GLU A 146 -5.93 19.13 8.68
CA GLU A 146 -4.74 18.59 9.34
C GLU A 146 -4.94 17.10 9.63
N LEU A 147 -6.17 16.72 9.99
CA LEU A 147 -6.54 15.33 10.16
C LEU A 147 -6.44 14.56 8.84
N ALA A 148 -6.97 15.10 7.73
CA ALA A 148 -6.81 14.50 6.39
C ALA A 148 -5.35 14.23 6.04
N ALA A 149 -4.47 15.23 6.23
CA ALA A 149 -3.04 15.10 5.96
C ALA A 149 -2.36 14.06 6.84
N ARG A 150 -2.68 14.03 8.15
CA ARG A 150 -2.16 13.01 9.07
C ARG A 150 -2.64 11.62 8.69
N MET A 151 -3.90 11.46 8.29
CA MET A 151 -4.45 10.17 7.87
C MET A 151 -3.77 9.64 6.60
N ALA A 152 -3.60 10.48 5.57
CA ALA A 152 -2.92 10.08 4.34
C ALA A 152 -1.46 9.63 4.60
N ASN A 153 -0.74 10.37 5.45
CA ASN A 153 0.63 10.01 5.84
C ASN A 153 0.69 8.72 6.66
N ALA A 154 -0.23 8.54 7.61
CA ALA A 154 -0.31 7.34 8.44
C ALA A 154 -0.65 6.10 7.60
N ALA A 155 -1.57 6.22 6.64
CA ALA A 155 -1.91 5.13 5.73
C ALA A 155 -0.69 4.70 4.90
N ARG A 156 0.05 5.66 4.31
CA ARG A 156 1.31 5.37 3.60
C ARG A 156 2.30 4.64 4.50
N GLU A 157 2.48 5.10 5.73
CA GLU A 157 3.46 4.51 6.65
C GLU A 157 3.06 3.11 7.10
N PHE A 158 1.78 2.88 7.38
CA PHE A 158 1.26 1.55 7.68
C PHE A 158 1.49 0.58 6.51
N ILE A 159 1.20 1.00 5.28
CA ILE A 159 1.43 0.19 4.07
C ILE A 159 2.93 -0.12 3.91
N ASN A 160 3.80 0.85 4.16
CA ASN A 160 5.26 0.66 4.13
C ASN A 160 5.71 -0.37 5.18
N GLN A 161 5.24 -0.23 6.42
CA GLN A 161 5.60 -1.14 7.51
C GLN A 161 5.13 -2.57 7.25
N LEU A 162 3.86 -2.76 6.88
CA LEU A 162 3.33 -4.09 6.60
C LEU A 162 3.99 -4.69 5.35
N GLY A 163 4.24 -3.89 4.31
CA GLY A 163 4.96 -4.32 3.12
C GLY A 163 6.37 -4.81 3.44
N GLN A 164 7.11 -4.10 4.29
CA GLN A 164 8.44 -4.53 4.75
C GLN A 164 8.37 -5.78 5.62
N GLN A 165 7.37 -5.87 6.50
CA GLN A 165 7.19 -7.02 7.38
C GLN A 165 7.03 -8.31 6.56
N LEU A 166 6.17 -8.31 5.54
CA LEU A 166 5.97 -9.48 4.68
C LEU A 166 7.26 -9.96 3.98
N ILE A 167 8.10 -9.02 3.53
CA ILE A 167 9.39 -9.36 2.92
C ILE A 167 10.34 -9.95 3.96
N LYS A 168 10.44 -9.32 5.14
CA LYS A 168 11.32 -9.77 6.23
C LYS A 168 10.92 -11.14 6.77
N GLU A 169 9.63 -11.42 6.90
CA GLU A 169 9.12 -12.74 7.28
C GLU A 169 9.52 -13.83 6.27
N GLY A 170 9.41 -13.52 4.97
CA GLY A 170 9.89 -14.41 3.91
C GLY A 170 11.39 -14.67 3.99
N GLN A 171 12.19 -13.60 4.16
CA GLN A 171 13.64 -13.70 4.32
C GLN A 171 14.06 -14.51 5.55
N ALA A 172 13.38 -14.31 6.69
CA ALA A 172 13.63 -15.06 7.92
C ALA A 172 13.40 -16.57 7.73
N LYS A 173 12.36 -16.95 6.98
CA LYS A 173 12.08 -18.37 6.66
C LYS A 173 13.12 -18.98 5.73
N ILE A 174 13.62 -18.21 4.77
CA ILE A 174 14.72 -18.64 3.89
C ILE A 174 15.98 -18.86 4.72
N LEU A 175 16.30 -17.91 5.61
CA LEU A 175 17.45 -18.00 6.50
C LEU A 175 17.40 -19.24 7.38
N SER A 176 16.27 -19.50 8.05
CA SER A 176 16.13 -20.69 8.90
C SER A 176 16.34 -21.99 8.12
N THR A 177 15.88 -22.03 6.86
CA THR A 177 16.07 -23.17 5.97
C THR A 177 17.55 -23.36 5.62
N PHE A 178 18.31 -22.28 5.39
CA PHE A 178 19.74 -22.37 5.15
C PHE A 178 20.51 -22.84 6.38
N GLU A 179 20.17 -22.31 7.56
CA GLU A 179 20.77 -22.73 8.85
C GLU A 179 20.57 -24.23 9.09
N ASP A 180 19.35 -24.73 8.86
CA ASP A 180 19.06 -26.16 8.96
C ASP A 180 19.86 -27.00 7.96
N ASN A 181 20.00 -26.53 6.72
CA ASN A 181 20.79 -27.23 5.71
C ASN A 181 22.29 -27.26 6.05
N ILE A 182 22.84 -26.16 6.57
CA ILE A 182 24.24 -26.08 7.03
C ILE A 182 24.45 -27.08 8.15
N ARG A 183 23.61 -27.05 9.19
CA ARG A 183 23.67 -27.99 10.32
C ARG A 183 23.60 -29.45 9.87
N ASN A 184 22.69 -29.79 8.95
CA ASN A 184 22.56 -31.15 8.44
C ASN A 184 23.79 -31.59 7.63
N LYS A 185 24.41 -30.67 6.87
CA LYS A 185 25.65 -30.95 6.14
C LYS A 185 26.83 -31.15 7.09
N GLU A 186 26.94 -30.34 8.15
CA GLU A 186 27.98 -30.49 9.17
C GLU A 186 27.87 -31.85 9.88
N LEU A 187 26.65 -32.26 10.27
CA LEU A 187 26.40 -33.59 10.84
C LEU A 187 26.75 -34.71 9.86
N GLY A 188 26.44 -34.53 8.57
CA GLY A 188 26.83 -35.48 7.52
C GLY A 188 28.35 -35.59 7.35
N LEU A 189 29.07 -34.47 7.37
CA LEU A 189 30.54 -34.44 7.32
C LEU A 189 31.16 -35.11 8.53
N GLN A 190 30.60 -34.90 9.73
CA GLN A 190 31.02 -35.59 10.94
C GLN A 190 30.82 -37.10 10.83
N ALA A 191 29.65 -37.56 10.39
CA ALA A 191 29.37 -38.98 10.21
C ALA A 191 30.29 -39.65 9.16
N ILE A 192 30.63 -38.93 8.09
CA ILE A 192 31.60 -39.40 7.08
C ILE A 192 33.00 -39.47 7.69
N ASN A 193 33.42 -38.44 8.44
CA ASN A 193 34.72 -38.45 9.14
C ASN A 193 34.83 -39.62 10.14
N ASP A 194 33.81 -39.85 10.96
CA ASP A 194 33.77 -40.95 11.91
C ASP A 194 33.86 -42.31 11.20
N SER A 195 33.15 -42.45 10.07
CA SER A 195 33.19 -43.67 9.24
C SER A 195 34.55 -43.88 8.60
N LEU A 196 35.19 -42.82 8.09
CA LEU A 196 36.53 -42.86 7.51
C LEU A 196 37.59 -43.21 8.56
N GLN A 197 37.50 -42.63 9.77
CA GLN A 197 38.38 -42.95 10.87
C GLN A 197 38.27 -44.43 11.27
N LYS A 198 37.04 -44.94 11.41
CA LYS A 198 36.80 -46.35 11.70
C LYS A 198 37.33 -47.30 10.61
N ALA A 199 37.16 -46.95 9.34
CA ALA A 199 37.71 -47.71 8.23
C ALA A 199 39.24 -47.70 8.22
N ARG A 200 39.88 -46.57 8.55
CA ARG A 200 41.34 -46.44 8.69
C ARG A 200 41.89 -47.33 9.80
N GLU A 201 41.24 -47.35 10.95
CA GLU A 201 41.60 -48.21 12.09
C GLU A 201 41.44 -49.71 11.76
N THR A 202 40.37 -50.08 11.04
CA THR A 202 40.05 -51.49 10.74
C THR A 202 40.93 -52.08 9.64
N TYR A 203 41.18 -51.31 8.57
CA TYR A 203 41.83 -51.81 7.35
C TYR A 203 43.27 -51.30 7.17
N GLY A 204 43.77 -50.45 8.07
CA GLY A 204 45.14 -49.93 8.00
C GLY A 204 45.42 -49.08 6.76
N VAL A 205 44.39 -48.47 6.16
CA VAL A 205 44.51 -47.65 4.95
C VAL A 205 44.90 -46.23 5.38
N TYR A 206 46.20 -45.93 5.39
CA TYR A 206 46.73 -44.61 5.71
C TYR A 206 46.98 -43.80 4.43
N ASN A 207 46.43 -42.58 4.36
CA ASN A 207 46.78 -41.64 3.30
C ASN A 207 48.13 -40.99 3.61
N HIS A 208 49.21 -41.50 3.00
CA HIS A 208 50.57 -41.00 3.20
C HIS A 208 50.78 -39.57 2.67
N LEU A 209 49.98 -39.10 1.70
CA LEU A 209 50.09 -37.75 1.12
C LEU A 209 49.56 -36.66 2.06
N ALA A 210 48.45 -36.93 2.76
CA ALA A 210 47.92 -36.01 3.78
C ALA A 210 48.84 -35.90 5.01
N GLN A 211 49.63 -36.93 5.28
CA GLN A 211 50.65 -36.91 6.36
C GLN A 211 51.85 -36.02 6.01
N SER A 212 52.26 -35.96 4.74
CA SER A 212 53.34 -35.06 4.33
C SER A 212 52.92 -33.59 4.31
N GLU A 213 51.67 -33.28 3.99
CA GLU A 213 51.17 -31.89 3.94
C GLU A 213 51.19 -31.22 5.31
N VAL A 214 50.88 -31.96 6.39
CA VAL A 214 50.96 -31.48 7.78
C VAL A 214 52.40 -31.40 8.31
N LEU A 215 53.34 -32.14 7.71
CA LEU A 215 54.75 -32.14 8.11
C LEU A 215 55.61 -31.10 7.36
N THR A 216 55.04 -30.39 6.38
CA THR A 216 55.77 -29.41 5.55
C THR A 216 55.44 -27.95 5.92
N GLU A 217 54.64 -27.70 6.96
CA GLU A 217 54.58 -26.43 7.70
C GLU A 217 55.37 -26.53 9.01
#